data_AF-A0A929F4X9-F1
#
_entry.id   AF-A0A929F4X9-F1
#
_cell.length_a   1.000
_cell.length_b   1.000
_cell.length_c   1.000
_cell.angle_alpha   90.00
_cell.angle_beta   90.00
_cell.angle_gamma   90.00
#
_symmetry.space_group_name_H-M   'P 1'
#
loop_
_entity.id
_entity.type
_entity.pdbx_description
1 polymer ?
#
loop_
_entity_poly.entity_id
_entity_poly.type
_entity_poly.pdbx_seq_one_letter_code
_entity_poly.pdbx_strand_id
1 'polypeptide(L)'
;MKKLLTVILLAILIAVGWRYLPMGAHIATGYSSKQLCSGMFVAGLPEKFVLETDINPRMAILGPAQGLLHMVSDNSGKSVESTFLGFSSTARYRPATGCTLNPIQGEKFAGAHTDLSEAVGGSEILVVAPPAELAAAYKQAFAEPANGGRNTLALLVMHKGELVAEQYLSPVTATTPLQGWSMNKSLIATWVGIQVKKGQLSLDQNVLQALQSTGESLLGIEQNVDPALTLFNLLHMESGFEFVETYDPGDDATQMLYNSSAMWRAAPENGHEYPPGEHFSYSSGDANLAAFLWQGSLEGEPYYR
;
A
#
# COMPACT_ATOMS: atom_id res chain seq x y z
N MET A 1 -39.59 6.78 30.86
CA MET A 1 -38.43 5.87 30.72
C MET A 1 -38.12 5.52 29.26
N LYS A 2 -39.04 4.94 28.47
CA LYS A 2 -38.76 4.59 27.05
C LYS A 2 -38.28 5.76 26.18
N LYS A 3 -38.93 6.94 26.25
CA LYS A 3 -38.50 8.14 25.49
C LYS A 3 -37.10 8.64 25.86
N LEU A 4 -36.73 8.56 27.15
CA LEU A 4 -35.40 8.95 27.62
C LEU A 4 -34.34 7.97 27.13
N LEU A 5 -34.64 6.67 27.16
CA LEU A 5 -33.77 5.63 26.61
C LEU A 5 -33.54 5.81 25.10
N THR A 6 -34.60 6.13 24.34
CA THR A 6 -34.50 6.39 22.90
C THR A 6 -33.65 7.62 22.60
N VAL A 7 -33.80 8.71 23.34
CA VAL A 7 -32.97 9.92 23.16
C VAL A 7 -31.51 9.64 23.52
N ILE A 8 -31.24 8.88 24.59
CA ILE A 8 -29.89 8.48 24.96
C ILE A 8 -29.27 7.58 23.88
N LEU A 9 -30.00 6.58 23.38
CA LEU A 9 -29.55 5.72 22.28
C LEU A 9 -29.26 6.53 21.02
N LEU A 10 -30.14 7.47 20.66
CA LEU A 10 -29.92 8.34 19.50
C LEU A 10 -28.70 9.23 19.69
N ALA A 11 -28.53 9.81 20.89
CA ALA A 11 -27.36 10.63 21.22
C ALA A 11 -26.06 9.82 21.19
N ILE A 12 -26.08 8.58 21.68
CA ILE A 12 -24.93 7.65 21.60
C ILE A 12 -24.64 7.30 20.14
N LEU A 13 -25.66 6.97 19.33
CA LEU A 13 -25.47 6.69 17.91
C LEU A 13 -24.94 7.90 17.15
N ILE A 14 -25.39 9.11 17.48
CA ILE A 14 -24.87 10.36 16.91
C ILE A 14 -23.42 10.59 17.36
N ALA A 15 -23.10 10.38 18.64
CA ALA A 15 -21.74 10.57 19.16
C ALA A 15 -20.75 9.56 18.56
N VAL A 16 -21.15 8.29 18.48
CA VAL A 16 -20.38 7.21 17.83
C VAL A 16 -20.25 7.53 16.34
N GLY A 17 -21.35 7.87 15.66
CA GLY A 17 -21.33 8.31 14.27
C GLY A 17 -20.36 9.46 14.05
N TRP A 18 -20.41 10.50 14.88
CA TRP A 18 -19.53 11.67 14.78
C TRP A 18 -18.05 11.33 15.02
N ARG A 19 -17.75 10.32 15.85
CA ARG A 19 -16.37 9.88 16.14
C ARG A 19 -15.75 9.10 14.98
N TYR A 20 -16.51 8.20 14.36
CA TYR A 20 -16.00 7.28 13.34
C TYR A 20 -16.22 7.75 11.90
N LEU A 21 -17.19 8.65 11.67
CA LEU A 21 -17.50 9.19 10.35
C LEU A 21 -16.29 9.90 9.70
N PRO A 22 -15.52 10.76 10.40
CA PRO A 22 -14.35 11.38 9.80
C PRO A 22 -13.30 10.36 9.34
N MET A 23 -13.07 9.33 10.15
CA MET A 23 -12.08 8.29 9.85
C MET A 23 -12.49 7.45 8.62
N GLY A 24 -13.73 6.97 8.60
CA GLY A 24 -14.26 6.26 7.43
C GLY A 24 -14.29 7.13 6.17
N ALA A 25 -14.59 8.42 6.30
CA ALA A 25 -14.60 9.34 5.18
C ALA A 25 -13.19 9.59 4.61
N HIS A 26 -12.20 9.83 5.47
CA HIS A 26 -10.80 9.99 5.04
C HIS A 26 -10.25 8.74 4.35
N ILE A 27 -10.59 7.55 4.86
CA ILE A 27 -10.18 6.30 4.23
C ILE A 27 -10.86 6.13 2.86
N ALA A 28 -12.16 6.42 2.76
CA ALA A 28 -12.88 6.33 1.50
C ALA A 28 -12.31 7.30 0.44
N THR A 29 -12.07 8.56 0.80
CA THR A 29 -11.48 9.54 -0.13
C THR A 29 -10.01 9.23 -0.43
N GLY A 30 -9.24 8.83 0.57
CA GLY A 30 -7.82 8.52 0.44
C GLY A 30 -7.56 7.29 -0.42
N TYR A 31 -8.27 6.19 -0.14
CA TYR A 31 -8.25 4.97 -0.95
C TYR A 31 -8.62 5.29 -2.41
N SER A 32 -9.77 5.92 -2.63
CA SER A 32 -10.31 6.14 -3.97
C SER A 32 -9.40 7.02 -4.83
N SER A 33 -8.91 8.14 -4.29
CA SER A 33 -8.01 9.02 -5.02
C SER A 33 -6.66 8.35 -5.30
N LYS A 34 -6.06 7.67 -4.31
CA LYS A 34 -4.76 7.00 -4.45
C LYS A 34 -4.81 5.88 -5.47
N GLN A 35 -5.82 5.03 -5.40
CA GLN A 35 -5.97 3.87 -6.27
C GLN A 35 -6.31 4.29 -7.69
N LEU A 36 -7.22 5.25 -7.87
CA LEU A 36 -7.57 5.73 -9.21
C LEU A 36 -6.38 6.40 -9.88
N CYS A 37 -5.68 7.28 -9.16
CA CYS A 37 -4.46 7.91 -9.66
C CYS A 37 -3.41 6.86 -10.07
N SER A 38 -3.18 5.85 -9.24
CA SER A 38 -2.18 4.82 -9.52
C SER A 38 -2.58 3.96 -10.72
N GLY A 39 -3.84 3.53 -10.80
CA GLY A 39 -4.36 2.77 -11.93
C GLY A 39 -4.27 3.54 -13.25
N MET A 40 -4.64 4.82 -13.26
CA MET A 40 -4.63 5.64 -14.48
C MET A 40 -3.22 6.07 -14.90
N PHE A 41 -2.45 6.64 -13.98
CA PHE A 41 -1.21 7.36 -14.33
C PHE A 41 0.07 6.54 -14.11
N VAL A 42 0.03 5.51 -13.26
CA VAL A 42 1.14 4.54 -13.13
C VAL A 42 0.91 3.35 -14.05
N ALA A 43 -0.28 2.74 -14.00
CA ALA A 43 -0.57 1.54 -14.77
C ALA A 43 -1.10 1.79 -16.19
N GLY A 44 -1.48 3.03 -16.52
CA GLY A 44 -2.02 3.36 -17.84
C GLY A 44 -3.39 2.74 -18.12
N LEU A 45 -4.10 2.30 -17.08
CA LEU A 45 -5.40 1.64 -17.22
C LEU A 45 -6.51 2.66 -17.42
N PRO A 46 -7.56 2.33 -18.21
CA PRO A 46 -8.72 3.19 -18.36
C PRO A 46 -9.40 3.45 -17.01
N GLU A 47 -9.79 4.70 -16.75
CA GLU A 47 -10.49 5.12 -15.52
C GLU A 47 -11.65 4.19 -15.15
N LYS A 48 -12.53 3.91 -16.12
CA LYS A 48 -13.68 3.02 -15.94
C LYS A 48 -13.26 1.62 -15.47
N PHE A 49 -12.19 1.07 -16.03
CA PHE A 49 -11.70 -0.26 -15.66
C PHE A 49 -11.25 -0.28 -14.20
N VAL A 50 -10.49 0.74 -13.76
CA VAL A 50 -10.02 0.86 -12.36
C VAL A 50 -11.21 1.02 -11.40
N LEU A 51 -12.20 1.83 -11.77
CA LEU A 51 -13.41 2.01 -10.97
C LEU A 51 -14.19 0.71 -10.80
N GLU A 52 -14.41 -0.03 -11.88
CA GLU A 52 -15.24 -1.25 -11.85
C GLU A 52 -14.52 -2.44 -11.20
N THR A 53 -13.21 -2.57 -11.41
CA THR A 53 -12.46 -3.76 -10.97
C THR A 53 -11.81 -3.60 -9.60
N ASP A 54 -11.50 -2.37 -9.16
CA ASP A 54 -10.79 -2.12 -7.90
C ASP A 54 -11.62 -1.32 -6.89
N ILE A 55 -12.06 -0.12 -7.29
CA ILE A 55 -12.60 0.88 -6.35
C ILE A 55 -14.03 0.57 -5.93
N ASN A 56 -14.95 0.43 -6.88
CA ASN A 56 -16.37 0.22 -6.59
C ASN A 56 -16.62 -1.05 -5.74
N PRO A 57 -15.96 -2.20 -6.00
CA PRO A 57 -16.12 -3.39 -5.17
C PRO A 57 -15.72 -3.16 -3.70
N ARG A 58 -14.66 -2.38 -3.44
CA ARG A 58 -14.20 -2.10 -2.08
C ARG A 58 -14.99 -0.99 -1.41
N MET A 59 -15.47 -0.01 -2.16
CA MET A 59 -16.35 1.05 -1.66
C MET A 59 -17.80 0.58 -1.46
N ALA A 60 -18.14 -0.65 -1.82
CA ALA A 60 -19.43 -1.26 -1.51
C ALA A 60 -19.72 -1.33 0.01
N ILE A 61 -18.68 -1.28 0.86
CA ILE A 61 -18.81 -1.17 2.31
C ILE A 61 -19.57 0.09 2.77
N LEU A 62 -19.55 1.15 1.95
CA LEU A 62 -20.32 2.38 2.20
C LEU A 62 -21.83 2.17 1.99
N GLY A 63 -22.23 1.04 1.40
CA GLY A 63 -23.61 0.68 1.16
C GLY A 63 -24.36 1.79 0.39
N PRO A 64 -25.54 2.23 0.86
CA PRO A 64 -26.30 3.30 0.19
C PRO A 64 -25.56 4.63 0.06
N ALA A 65 -24.56 4.89 0.91
CA ALA A 65 -23.79 6.12 0.88
C ALA A 65 -22.74 6.14 -0.24
N GLN A 66 -22.46 5.00 -0.91
CA GLN A 66 -21.46 4.94 -1.99
C GLN A 66 -21.69 5.99 -3.08
N GLY A 67 -22.95 6.31 -3.41
CA GLY A 67 -23.28 7.34 -4.41
C GLY A 67 -22.91 8.77 -4.02
N LEU A 68 -22.54 9.02 -2.76
CA LEU A 68 -22.06 10.31 -2.27
C LEU A 68 -20.54 10.47 -2.39
N LEU A 69 -19.82 9.41 -2.77
CA LEU A 69 -18.39 9.44 -3.03
C LEU A 69 -18.18 9.91 -4.47
N HIS A 70 -17.65 11.13 -4.62
CA HIS A 70 -17.39 11.73 -5.92
C HIS A 70 -15.89 11.74 -6.20
N MET A 71 -15.51 11.30 -7.40
CA MET A 71 -14.13 11.29 -7.88
C MET A 71 -14.03 12.18 -9.11
N VAL A 72 -12.97 12.99 -9.17
CA VAL A 72 -12.67 13.87 -10.31
C VAL A 72 -11.22 13.66 -10.72
N SER A 73 -11.03 13.20 -11.96
CA SER A 73 -9.72 12.94 -12.55
C SER A 73 -9.28 14.12 -13.43
N ASP A 74 -8.12 14.70 -13.13
CA ASP A 74 -7.44 15.69 -13.98
C ASP A 74 -6.30 15.01 -14.75
N ASN A 75 -6.54 14.76 -16.04
CA ASN A 75 -5.57 14.13 -16.93
C ASN A 75 -4.37 15.04 -17.25
N SER A 76 -4.56 16.37 -17.24
CA SER A 76 -3.49 17.32 -17.56
C SER A 76 -2.53 17.47 -16.38
N GLY A 77 -3.08 17.71 -15.18
CA GLY A 77 -2.32 17.78 -13.94
C GLY A 77 -1.91 16.42 -13.36
N LYS A 78 -2.35 15.31 -13.98
CA LYS A 78 -2.16 13.92 -13.55
C LYS A 78 -2.49 13.73 -12.07
N SER A 79 -3.71 14.12 -11.69
CA SER A 79 -4.19 13.98 -10.31
C SER A 79 -5.63 13.50 -10.25
N VAL A 80 -6.00 12.92 -9.12
CA VAL A 80 -7.38 12.54 -8.80
C VAL A 80 -7.74 13.15 -7.46
N GLU A 81 -8.89 13.82 -7.42
CA GLU A 81 -9.52 14.27 -6.18
C GLU A 81 -10.72 13.37 -5.88
N SER A 82 -10.91 13.03 -4.61
CA SER A 82 -12.08 12.32 -4.12
C SER A 82 -12.71 13.10 -2.98
N THR A 83 -14.05 13.19 -2.98
CA THR A 83 -14.82 13.88 -1.94
C THR A 83 -15.94 13.00 -1.43
N PHE A 84 -16.16 13.03 -0.11
CA PHE A 84 -17.23 12.27 0.54
C PHE A 84 -17.63 12.99 1.83
N LEU A 85 -18.92 13.36 1.95
CA LEU A 85 -19.49 13.99 3.14
C LEU A 85 -18.69 15.21 3.68
N GLY A 86 -18.12 16.02 2.77
CA GLY A 86 -17.34 17.21 3.10
C GLY A 86 -15.85 16.96 3.37
N PHE A 87 -15.41 15.71 3.38
CA PHE A 87 -14.00 15.33 3.39
C PHE A 87 -13.47 15.24 1.97
N SER A 88 -12.19 15.55 1.79
CA SER A 88 -11.52 15.41 0.50
C SER A 88 -10.13 14.80 0.65
N SER A 89 -9.66 14.17 -0.41
CA SER A 89 -8.27 13.74 -0.55
C SER A 89 -7.84 13.84 -2.00
N THR A 90 -6.58 14.18 -2.23
CA THR A 90 -6.03 14.34 -3.58
C THR A 90 -4.79 13.49 -3.73
N ALA A 91 -4.78 12.63 -4.75
CA ALA A 91 -3.58 11.92 -5.15
C ALA A 91 -3.01 12.55 -6.43
N ARG A 92 -1.70 12.77 -6.46
CA ARG A 92 -1.01 13.34 -7.63
C ARG A 92 0.11 12.42 -8.09
N TYR A 93 0.13 12.13 -9.38
CA TYR A 93 1.20 11.39 -10.01
C TYR A 93 2.48 12.24 -10.05
N ARG A 94 3.59 11.60 -9.69
CA ARG A 94 4.93 12.12 -9.78
C ARG A 94 5.77 11.15 -10.60
N PRO A 95 6.57 11.64 -11.56
CA PRO A 95 7.47 10.80 -12.32
C PRO A 95 8.32 9.91 -11.40
N ALA A 96 8.27 8.61 -11.67
CA ALA A 96 9.05 7.52 -11.05
C ALA A 96 8.94 7.30 -9.52
N THR A 97 8.17 8.10 -8.80
CA THR A 97 7.69 7.78 -7.43
C THR A 97 6.20 7.41 -7.38
N GLY A 98 5.49 7.51 -8.52
CA GLY A 98 4.09 7.12 -8.65
C GLY A 98 3.15 8.16 -8.05
N CYS A 99 1.97 7.74 -7.58
CA CYS A 99 0.99 8.68 -7.01
C CYS A 99 1.21 8.91 -5.51
N THR A 100 1.38 10.17 -5.10
CA THR A 100 1.42 10.58 -3.69
C THR A 100 0.05 11.06 -3.24
N LEU A 101 -0.44 10.56 -2.11
CA LEU A 101 -1.69 10.99 -1.50
C LEU A 101 -1.48 12.22 -0.60
N ASN A 102 -2.41 13.17 -0.65
CA ASN A 102 -2.43 14.41 0.12
C ASN A 102 -1.07 15.13 0.17
N PRO A 103 -0.45 15.39 -1.00
CA PRO A 103 0.90 15.95 -1.03
C PRO A 103 0.93 17.34 -0.40
N ILE A 104 1.84 17.58 0.55
CA ILE A 104 2.02 18.92 1.11
C ILE A 104 2.66 19.81 0.06
N GLN A 105 2.15 21.05 -0.07
CA GLN A 105 2.69 22.01 -1.00
C GLN A 105 4.13 22.37 -0.62
N GLY A 106 5.08 22.14 -1.54
CA GLY A 106 6.50 22.45 -1.32
C GLY A 106 7.35 21.32 -0.74
N GLU A 107 6.78 20.15 -0.43
CA GLU A 107 7.56 18.98 -0.03
C GLU A 107 8.51 18.53 -1.15
N LYS A 108 9.77 18.35 -0.77
CA LYS A 108 10.80 17.73 -1.61
C LYS A 108 10.72 16.23 -1.40
N PHE A 109 10.23 15.52 -2.41
CA PHE A 109 10.25 14.07 -2.41
C PHE A 109 11.62 13.60 -2.88
N ALA A 110 12.05 12.42 -2.43
CA ALA A 110 13.22 11.77 -3.00
C ALA A 110 13.07 11.75 -4.52
N GLY A 111 14.02 12.36 -5.22
CA GLY A 111 14.03 12.37 -6.68
C GLY A 111 14.15 10.94 -7.17
N ALA A 112 13.34 10.55 -8.14
CA ALA A 112 13.58 9.30 -8.82
C ALA A 112 14.90 9.35 -9.58
N HIS A 113 15.68 8.29 -9.48
CA HIS A 113 16.99 8.21 -10.12
C HIS A 113 16.93 7.70 -11.57
N THR A 114 15.80 7.17 -12.05
CA THR A 114 15.62 6.70 -13.44
C THR A 114 14.14 6.57 -13.83
N ASP A 115 13.85 6.79 -15.12
CA ASP A 115 12.57 6.50 -15.75
C ASP A 115 12.48 5.01 -16.08
N LEU A 116 11.52 4.28 -15.50
CA LEU A 116 11.36 2.83 -15.66
C LEU A 116 10.98 2.42 -17.09
N SER A 117 10.58 3.37 -17.93
CA SER A 117 10.26 3.10 -19.34
C SER A 117 11.45 2.56 -20.14
N GLU A 118 12.70 2.85 -19.73
CA GLU A 118 13.90 2.36 -20.41
C GLU A 118 14.32 0.94 -19.98
N ALA A 119 13.97 0.49 -18.76
CA ALA A 119 14.39 -0.81 -18.23
C ALA A 119 13.60 -1.99 -18.84
N VAL A 120 12.39 -1.74 -19.33
CA VAL A 120 11.55 -2.72 -20.07
C VAL A 120 11.75 -2.57 -21.59
N GLY A 121 12.95 -2.15 -22.00
CA GLY A 121 13.31 -1.90 -23.39
C GLY A 121 13.27 -3.17 -24.25
N GLY A 122 12.29 -3.24 -25.15
CA GLY A 122 12.48 -3.73 -26.51
C GLY A 122 12.51 -5.24 -26.78
N SER A 123 12.20 -6.11 -25.80
CA SER A 123 11.89 -7.50 -26.14
C SER A 123 10.48 -7.55 -26.73
N GLU A 124 10.32 -8.19 -27.90
CA GLU A 124 8.99 -8.57 -28.37
C GLU A 124 8.29 -9.33 -27.23
N ILE A 125 7.19 -8.78 -26.73
CA ILE A 125 6.39 -9.42 -25.70
C ILE A 125 5.63 -10.55 -26.41
N LEU A 126 6.32 -11.68 -26.52
CA LEU A 126 5.75 -12.91 -27.01
C LEU A 126 4.93 -13.52 -25.88
N VAL A 127 3.62 -13.25 -25.90
CA VAL A 127 2.67 -13.88 -24.98
C VAL A 127 2.77 -15.40 -25.13
N VAL A 128 3.35 -16.07 -24.14
CA VAL A 128 3.55 -17.52 -24.16
C VAL A 128 2.22 -18.21 -23.84
N ALA A 129 1.60 -18.81 -24.85
CA ALA A 129 0.35 -19.55 -24.65
C ALA A 129 0.54 -20.73 -23.67
N PRO A 130 -0.43 -20.99 -22.76
CA PRO A 130 -0.32 -22.12 -21.84
C PRO A 130 -0.19 -23.46 -22.58
N PRO A 131 0.79 -24.31 -22.22
CA PRO A 131 0.90 -25.65 -22.77
C PRO A 131 -0.32 -26.50 -22.36
N ALA A 132 -0.52 -27.62 -23.07
CA ALA A 132 -1.73 -28.45 -22.89
C ALA A 132 -1.93 -28.90 -21.43
N GLU A 133 -0.84 -29.14 -20.72
CA GLU A 133 -0.81 -29.54 -19.31
C GLU A 133 -1.33 -28.44 -18.37
N LEU A 134 -1.18 -27.16 -18.74
CA LEU A 134 -1.61 -26.01 -17.95
C LEU A 134 -2.92 -25.39 -18.44
N ALA A 135 -3.39 -25.74 -19.64
CA ALA A 135 -4.57 -25.14 -20.27
C ALA A 135 -5.83 -25.19 -19.37
N ALA A 136 -6.06 -26.29 -18.68
CA ALA A 136 -7.21 -26.43 -17.76
C ALA A 136 -7.09 -25.49 -16.55
N ALA A 137 -5.89 -25.35 -15.98
CA ALA A 137 -5.63 -24.48 -14.84
C ALA A 137 -5.82 -23.00 -15.21
N TYR A 138 -5.31 -22.58 -16.38
CA TYR A 138 -5.53 -21.24 -16.92
C TYR A 138 -7.01 -20.96 -17.18
N LYS A 139 -7.71 -21.88 -17.85
CA LYS A 139 -9.15 -21.76 -18.07
C LYS A 139 -9.91 -21.58 -16.75
N GLN A 140 -9.54 -22.35 -15.72
CA GLN A 140 -10.16 -22.23 -14.40
C GLN A 140 -9.81 -20.90 -13.73
N ALA A 141 -8.55 -20.47 -13.78
CA ALA A 141 -8.10 -19.22 -13.17
C ALA A 141 -8.85 -17.99 -13.73
N PHE A 142 -9.18 -17.99 -15.02
CA PHE A 142 -9.93 -16.91 -15.67
C PHE A 142 -11.45 -17.10 -15.68
N ALA A 143 -11.96 -18.25 -15.25
CA ALA A 143 -13.40 -18.47 -15.15
C ALA A 143 -13.94 -17.80 -13.88
N GLU A 144 -14.82 -16.82 -14.04
CA GLU A 144 -15.54 -16.22 -12.92
C GLU A 144 -16.56 -17.20 -12.32
N PRO A 145 -16.65 -17.32 -10.99
CA PRO A 145 -17.75 -18.04 -10.34
C PRO A 145 -19.07 -17.28 -10.52
N ALA A 146 -20.20 -17.93 -10.27
CA ALA A 146 -21.53 -17.34 -10.49
C ALA A 146 -21.79 -16.07 -9.65
N ASN A 147 -21.17 -15.98 -8.47
CA ASN A 147 -21.21 -14.80 -7.60
C ASN A 147 -20.07 -13.80 -7.89
N GLY A 148 -19.24 -14.05 -8.90
CA GLY A 148 -18.09 -13.24 -9.28
C GLY A 148 -17.00 -13.17 -8.20
N GLY A 149 -16.11 -12.20 -8.37
CA GLY A 149 -15.11 -11.83 -7.35
C GLY A 149 -13.75 -12.50 -7.52
N ARG A 150 -13.54 -13.33 -8.53
CA ARG A 150 -12.20 -13.87 -8.81
C ARG A 150 -11.31 -12.80 -9.44
N ASN A 151 -11.83 -12.09 -10.44
CA ASN A 151 -11.21 -10.94 -11.09
C ASN A 151 -9.74 -11.16 -11.46
N THR A 152 -9.40 -12.32 -12.02
CA THR A 152 -8.01 -12.63 -12.40
C THR A 152 -7.56 -11.69 -13.50
N LEU A 153 -6.59 -10.82 -13.18
CA LEU A 153 -6.03 -9.86 -14.13
C LEU A 153 -4.86 -10.43 -14.95
N ALA A 154 -4.04 -11.26 -14.32
CA ALA A 154 -2.87 -11.87 -14.92
C ALA A 154 -2.55 -13.20 -14.24
N LEU A 155 -2.06 -14.18 -15.01
CA LEU A 155 -1.47 -15.40 -14.49
C LEU A 155 -0.23 -15.76 -15.31
N LEU A 156 0.90 -15.90 -14.63
CA LEU A 156 2.18 -16.25 -15.22
C LEU A 156 2.75 -17.48 -14.52
N VAL A 157 3.39 -18.37 -15.28
CA VAL A 157 4.13 -19.52 -14.75
C VAL A 157 5.56 -19.45 -15.28
N MET A 158 6.51 -19.40 -14.35
CA MET A 158 7.92 -19.54 -14.65
C MET A 158 8.45 -20.88 -14.14
N HIS A 159 9.32 -21.51 -14.93
CA HIS A 159 9.99 -22.76 -14.57
C HIS A 159 11.46 -22.68 -14.96
N LYS A 160 12.36 -22.86 -13.98
CA LYS A 160 13.83 -22.79 -14.17
C LYS A 160 14.33 -21.48 -14.82
N GLY A 161 13.69 -20.37 -14.48
CA GLY A 161 14.05 -19.05 -15.00
C GLY A 161 13.42 -18.70 -16.35
N GLU A 162 12.64 -19.61 -16.95
CA GLU A 162 11.96 -19.38 -18.23
C GLU A 162 10.46 -19.16 -18.00
N LEU A 163 9.88 -18.20 -18.72
CA LEU A 163 8.44 -18.01 -18.79
C LEU A 163 7.84 -19.09 -19.70
N VAL A 164 7.01 -19.96 -19.13
CA VAL A 164 6.43 -21.11 -19.85
C VAL A 164 4.95 -20.94 -20.18
N ALA A 165 4.28 -19.99 -19.53
CA ALA A 165 2.90 -19.62 -19.83
C ALA A 165 2.57 -18.24 -19.23
N GLU A 166 1.78 -17.45 -19.95
CA GLU A 166 1.18 -16.22 -19.43
C GLU A 166 -0.19 -15.96 -20.08
N GLN A 167 -1.07 -15.30 -19.33
CA GLN A 167 -2.36 -14.84 -19.82
C GLN A 167 -2.78 -13.60 -19.03
N TYR A 168 -3.51 -12.70 -19.69
CA TYR A 168 -3.97 -11.44 -19.12
C TYR A 168 -5.45 -11.18 -19.45
N LEU A 169 -6.13 -10.46 -18.56
CA LEU A 169 -7.47 -9.91 -18.81
C LEU A 169 -7.33 -8.52 -19.41
N SER A 170 -7.82 -8.32 -20.63
CA SER A 170 -7.84 -7.00 -21.27
C SER A 170 -8.52 -5.95 -20.36
N PRO A 171 -7.94 -4.74 -20.21
CA PRO A 171 -6.83 -4.16 -20.97
C PRO A 171 -5.44 -4.37 -20.34
N VAL A 172 -5.32 -5.23 -19.32
CA VAL A 172 -4.02 -5.57 -18.71
C VAL A 172 -3.17 -6.29 -19.75
N THR A 173 -1.89 -5.93 -19.81
CA THR A 173 -0.87 -6.55 -20.66
C THR A 173 0.35 -6.92 -19.81
N ALA A 174 1.34 -7.57 -20.43
CA ALA A 174 2.60 -7.89 -19.75
C ALA A 174 3.39 -6.66 -19.26
N THR A 175 3.12 -5.47 -19.81
CA THR A 175 3.77 -4.22 -19.37
C THR A 175 2.94 -3.43 -18.38
N THR A 176 1.71 -3.85 -18.07
CA THR A 176 0.87 -3.14 -17.10
C THR A 176 1.39 -3.42 -15.69
N PRO A 177 1.92 -2.44 -14.95
CA PRO A 177 2.25 -2.65 -13.55
C PRO A 177 0.96 -2.88 -12.75
N LEU A 178 0.92 -3.98 -12.01
CA LEU A 178 -0.19 -4.32 -11.13
C LEU A 178 0.20 -4.06 -9.66
N GLN A 179 -0.80 -3.83 -8.82
CA GLN A 179 -0.56 -3.56 -7.41
C GLN A 179 -0.06 -4.81 -6.68
N GLY A 180 1.17 -4.74 -6.15
CA GLY A 180 1.80 -5.87 -5.45
C GLY A 180 1.31 -6.11 -4.03
N TRP A 181 0.73 -5.09 -3.36
CA TRP A 181 0.31 -5.18 -1.95
C TRP A 181 1.41 -5.82 -1.08
N SER A 182 1.06 -6.80 -0.25
CA SER A 182 1.99 -7.48 0.64
C SER A 182 3.04 -8.35 -0.07
N MET A 183 2.90 -8.63 -1.37
CA MET A 183 3.99 -9.28 -2.13
C MET A 183 5.26 -8.42 -2.09
N ASN A 184 5.11 -7.09 -2.01
CA ASN A 184 6.24 -6.16 -1.93
C ASN A 184 7.12 -6.39 -0.70
N LYS A 185 6.60 -6.99 0.39
CA LYS A 185 7.41 -7.34 1.57
C LYS A 185 8.53 -8.32 1.22
N SER A 186 8.30 -9.22 0.26
CA SER A 186 9.32 -10.14 -0.24
C SER A 186 10.43 -9.42 -1.01
N LEU A 187 10.07 -8.39 -1.77
CA LEU A 187 11.04 -7.53 -2.46
C LEU A 187 11.87 -6.72 -1.46
N ILE A 188 11.22 -6.09 -0.48
CA ILE A 188 11.92 -5.36 0.59
C ILE A 188 12.89 -6.27 1.33
N ALA A 189 12.47 -7.47 1.74
CA ALA A 189 13.37 -8.44 2.39
C ALA A 189 14.56 -8.81 1.50
N THR A 190 14.34 -9.00 0.20
CA THR A 190 15.40 -9.28 -0.78
C THR A 190 16.38 -8.11 -0.90
N TRP A 191 15.88 -6.88 -1.04
CA TRP A 191 16.72 -5.69 -1.19
C TRP A 191 17.49 -5.36 0.09
N VAL A 192 16.89 -5.56 1.27
CA VAL A 192 17.62 -5.50 2.54
C VAL A 192 18.74 -6.54 2.55
N GLY A 193 18.47 -7.78 2.15
CA GLY A 193 19.50 -8.83 2.05
C GLY A 193 20.66 -8.46 1.12
N ILE A 194 20.38 -7.77 0.00
CA ILE A 194 21.41 -7.23 -0.90
C ILE A 194 22.28 -6.19 -0.18
N GLN A 195 21.66 -5.25 0.53
CA GLN A 195 22.39 -4.20 1.26
C GLN A 195 23.19 -4.77 2.45
N VAL A 196 22.67 -5.78 3.14
CA VAL A 196 23.40 -6.54 4.17
C VAL A 196 24.64 -7.21 3.57
N LYS A 197 24.50 -7.86 2.41
CA LYS A 197 25.64 -8.49 1.72
C LYS A 197 26.71 -7.47 1.31
N LYS A 198 26.33 -6.23 1.00
CA LYS A 198 27.26 -5.12 0.71
C LYS A 198 27.88 -4.50 1.96
N GLY A 199 27.43 -4.87 3.16
CA GLY A 199 27.87 -4.26 4.43
C GLY A 199 27.24 -2.91 4.73
N GLN A 200 26.18 -2.53 4.00
CA GLN A 200 25.49 -1.24 4.16
C GLN A 200 24.33 -1.29 5.17
N LEU A 201 23.88 -2.49 5.52
CA LEU A 201 22.94 -2.75 6.60
C LEU A 201 23.44 -3.95 7.42
N SER A 202 22.94 -4.08 8.63
CA SER A 202 23.10 -5.28 9.46
C SER A 202 21.73 -5.73 9.96
N LEU A 203 21.49 -7.04 10.01
CA LEU A 203 20.25 -7.57 10.58
C LEU A 203 20.17 -7.28 12.09
N ASP A 204 21.31 -7.30 12.79
CA ASP A 204 21.41 -6.98 14.21
C ASP A 204 21.48 -5.46 14.49
N GLN A 205 21.32 -4.64 13.45
CA GLN A 205 21.32 -3.19 13.60
C GLN A 205 20.17 -2.75 14.52
N ASN A 206 20.52 -1.98 15.54
CA ASN A 206 19.58 -1.32 16.41
C ASN A 206 18.74 -0.31 15.62
N VAL A 207 17.42 -0.47 15.65
CA VAL A 207 16.47 0.37 14.87
C VAL A 207 16.45 1.81 15.37
N LEU A 208 16.47 2.05 16.68
CA LEU A 208 16.46 3.39 17.24
C LEU A 208 17.72 4.19 16.84
N GLN A 209 18.90 3.56 16.91
CA GLN A 209 20.15 4.17 16.46
C GLN A 209 20.15 4.42 14.95
N ALA A 210 19.59 3.48 14.17
CA ALA A 210 19.43 3.65 12.73
C ALA A 210 18.57 4.89 12.42
N LEU A 211 17.42 5.02 13.09
CA LEU A 211 16.51 6.16 12.97
C LEU A 211 17.21 7.48 13.33
N GLN A 212 17.98 7.51 14.43
CA GLN A 212 18.73 8.70 14.86
C GLN A 212 19.75 9.16 13.82
N SER A 213 20.30 8.23 13.04
CA SER A 213 21.27 8.55 11.98
C SER A 213 20.65 9.16 10.71
N THR A 214 19.33 9.07 10.53
CA THR A 214 18.65 9.57 9.33
C THR A 214 18.50 11.09 9.29
N GLY A 215 18.55 11.75 10.45
CA GLY A 215 18.27 13.18 10.58
C GLY A 215 16.78 13.55 10.52
N GLU A 216 15.88 12.56 10.39
CA GLU A 216 14.45 12.77 10.53
C GLU A 216 14.06 13.13 11.97
N SER A 217 12.98 13.91 12.13
CA SER A 217 12.45 14.21 13.45
C SER A 217 11.91 12.94 14.12
N LEU A 218 12.44 12.57 15.27
CA LEU A 218 11.97 11.41 16.04
C LEU A 218 11.05 11.80 17.21
N LEU A 219 10.50 13.02 17.19
CA LEU A 219 9.56 13.46 18.21
C LEU A 219 8.41 12.44 18.34
N GLY A 220 8.20 11.93 19.55
CA GLY A 220 7.19 10.90 19.83
C GLY A 220 7.67 9.46 19.67
N ILE A 221 8.78 9.23 18.97
CA ILE A 221 9.31 7.88 18.66
C ILE A 221 10.47 7.50 19.61
N GLU A 222 11.33 8.44 19.98
CA GLU A 222 12.58 8.17 20.72
C GLU A 222 12.36 7.38 22.02
N GLN A 223 11.29 7.68 22.74
CA GLN A 223 10.93 7.01 23.98
C GLN A 223 10.02 5.78 23.79
N ASN A 224 9.47 5.61 22.58
CA ASN A 224 8.50 4.56 22.26
C ASN A 224 9.15 3.32 21.63
N VAL A 225 10.37 3.42 21.10
CA VAL A 225 11.09 2.31 20.48
C VAL A 225 12.06 1.68 21.47
N ASP A 226 11.90 0.39 21.72
CA ASP A 226 12.80 -0.38 22.57
C ASP A 226 14.23 -0.38 21.99
N PRO A 227 15.26 0.03 22.75
CA PRO A 227 16.65 -0.05 22.31
C PRO A 227 17.15 -1.47 21.99
N ALA A 228 16.43 -2.54 22.30
CA ALA A 228 16.75 -3.90 21.87
C ALA A 228 16.21 -4.25 20.48
N LEU A 229 15.32 -3.42 19.90
CA LEU A 229 14.70 -3.69 18.60
C LEU A 229 15.74 -3.68 17.48
N THR A 230 15.76 -4.76 16.69
CA THR A 230 16.66 -4.92 15.55
C THR A 230 15.93 -4.93 14.22
N LEU A 231 16.67 -4.68 13.12
CA LEU A 231 16.15 -4.84 11.76
C LEU A 231 15.69 -6.29 11.51
N PHE A 232 16.33 -7.28 12.12
CA PHE A 232 15.90 -8.67 12.08
C PHE A 232 14.47 -8.83 12.61
N ASN A 233 14.14 -8.23 13.75
CA ASN A 233 12.79 -8.31 14.32
C ASN A 233 11.73 -7.70 13.38
N LEU A 234 12.02 -6.56 12.74
CA LEU A 234 11.11 -5.95 11.77
C LEU A 234 10.83 -6.87 10.58
N LEU A 235 11.87 -7.51 10.02
CA LEU A 235 11.73 -8.41 8.88
C LEU A 235 10.98 -9.71 9.22
N HIS A 236 10.99 -10.11 10.49
CA HIS A 236 10.28 -11.29 11.00
C HIS A 236 8.90 -10.94 11.58
N MET A 237 8.52 -9.66 11.61
CA MET A 237 7.28 -9.17 12.21
C MET A 237 7.16 -9.55 13.70
N GLU A 238 8.29 -9.45 14.38
CA GLU A 238 8.46 -9.70 15.81
C GLU A 238 8.93 -8.42 16.52
N SER A 239 8.54 -7.24 16.01
CA SER A 239 8.90 -5.97 16.61
C SER A 239 8.30 -5.79 18.01
N GLY A 240 7.12 -6.39 18.23
CA GLY A 240 6.33 -6.19 19.44
C GLY A 240 5.62 -4.83 19.50
N PHE A 241 5.60 -4.06 18.40
CA PHE A 241 4.83 -2.82 18.33
C PHE A 241 3.33 -3.09 18.49
N GLU A 242 2.64 -2.19 19.19
CA GLU A 242 1.18 -2.16 19.24
C GLU A 242 0.66 -1.65 17.88
N PHE A 243 0.43 -2.56 16.94
CA PHE A 243 -0.01 -2.23 15.59
C PHE A 243 -1.16 -3.13 15.13
N VAL A 244 -2.30 -2.52 14.84
CA VAL A 244 -3.51 -3.20 14.38
C VAL A 244 -3.48 -3.35 12.85
N GLU A 245 -3.10 -4.55 12.39
CA GLU A 245 -3.11 -4.95 10.97
C GLU A 245 -4.49 -5.49 10.54
N THR A 246 -5.54 -4.75 10.86
CA THR A 246 -6.86 -4.92 10.25
C THR A 246 -7.17 -3.74 9.35
N TYR A 247 -8.08 -3.95 8.39
CA TYR A 247 -8.40 -2.97 7.34
C TYR A 247 -9.74 -2.30 7.59
N ASP A 248 -10.20 -2.27 8.85
CA ASP A 248 -11.42 -1.58 9.22
C ASP A 248 -11.15 -0.08 9.37
N PRO A 249 -12.18 0.77 9.17
CA PRO A 249 -12.03 2.20 9.31
C PRO A 249 -11.49 2.63 10.68
N GLY A 250 -10.23 3.04 10.70
CA GLY A 250 -9.59 3.56 11.90
C GLY A 250 -8.45 2.76 12.47
N ASP A 251 -8.26 1.55 11.98
CA ASP A 251 -7.12 0.72 12.34
C ASP A 251 -5.81 1.36 11.84
N ASP A 252 -4.71 1.02 12.50
CA ASP A 252 -3.39 1.58 12.20
C ASP A 252 -3.01 1.38 10.74
N ALA A 253 -3.30 0.22 10.15
CA ALA A 253 -3.02 -0.03 8.73
C ALA A 253 -3.76 0.93 7.79
N THR A 254 -5.04 1.19 8.04
CA THR A 254 -5.83 2.11 7.19
C THR A 254 -5.43 3.56 7.38
N GLN A 255 -5.12 3.96 8.61
CA GLN A 255 -4.65 5.30 8.94
C GLN A 255 -3.27 5.55 8.34
N MET A 256 -2.36 4.59 8.45
CA MET A 256 -1.05 4.61 7.82
C MET A 256 -1.19 4.78 6.30
N LEU A 257 -1.99 3.94 5.63
CA LEU A 257 -2.10 3.92 4.17
C LEU A 257 -2.77 5.16 3.56
N TYR A 258 -3.78 5.72 4.23
CA TYR A 258 -4.66 6.72 3.63
C TYR A 258 -4.67 8.08 4.33
N ASN A 259 -3.96 8.20 5.46
CA ASN A 259 -3.95 9.44 6.23
C ASN A 259 -2.56 9.87 6.74
N SER A 260 -1.55 8.99 6.71
CA SER A 260 -0.18 9.34 7.12
C SER A 260 0.64 9.89 5.95
N SER A 261 1.38 10.97 6.19
CA SER A 261 2.38 11.50 5.26
C SER A 261 3.70 10.72 5.28
N ALA A 262 3.99 10.01 6.39
CA ALA A 262 5.22 9.25 6.59
C ALA A 262 4.88 7.88 7.21
N MET A 263 4.55 6.92 6.36
CA MET A 263 4.04 5.60 6.76
C MET A 263 4.98 4.82 7.70
N TRP A 264 6.30 5.01 7.57
CA TRP A 264 7.29 4.34 8.42
C TRP A 264 7.14 4.66 9.91
N ARG A 265 6.49 5.78 10.24
CA ARG A 265 6.27 6.23 11.63
C ARG A 265 5.13 5.51 12.33
N ALA A 266 4.20 4.91 11.59
CA ALA A 266 2.92 4.45 12.13
C ALA A 266 3.08 3.42 13.27
N ALA A 267 3.91 2.39 13.09
CA ALA A 267 4.18 1.41 14.14
C ALA A 267 5.01 1.99 15.31
N PRO A 268 6.17 2.64 15.09
CA PRO A 268 6.98 3.14 16.20
C PRO A 268 6.33 4.26 17.02
N GLU A 269 5.35 4.99 16.48
CA GLU A 269 4.59 5.98 17.24
C GLU A 269 3.66 5.36 18.29
N ASN A 270 3.17 4.14 18.07
CA ASN A 270 2.28 3.45 19.01
C ASN A 270 3.04 2.87 20.22
N GLY A 271 4.34 2.59 20.06
CA GLY A 271 5.15 1.92 21.08
C GLY A 271 4.95 0.40 21.09
N HIS A 272 5.45 -0.26 22.14
CA HIS A 272 5.48 -1.72 22.23
C HIS A 272 4.37 -2.28 23.14
N GLU A 273 3.67 -3.30 22.66
CA GLU A 273 2.83 -4.18 23.48
C GLU A 273 3.67 -5.35 24.05
N TYR A 274 4.67 -5.82 23.28
CA TYR A 274 5.56 -6.92 23.64
C TYR A 274 7.03 -6.54 23.45
N PRO A 275 7.97 -7.15 24.20
CA PRO A 275 9.39 -7.00 23.92
C PRO A 275 9.77 -7.49 22.50
N PRO A 276 10.77 -6.88 21.84
CA PRO A 276 11.23 -7.32 20.53
C PRO A 276 11.67 -8.80 20.53
N GLY A 277 11.21 -9.57 19.55
CA GLY A 277 11.56 -10.98 19.36
C GLY A 277 10.72 -11.97 20.18
N GLU A 278 9.79 -11.51 21.03
CA GLU A 278 8.99 -12.41 21.87
C GLU A 278 7.62 -12.78 21.28
N HIS A 279 7.10 -11.97 20.35
CA HIS A 279 5.77 -12.18 19.79
C HIS A 279 5.72 -11.85 18.29
N PHE A 280 5.23 -12.80 17.49
CA PHE A 280 4.94 -12.59 16.08
C PHE A 280 3.57 -11.92 15.90
N SER A 281 3.53 -10.79 15.20
CA SER A 281 2.29 -10.14 14.76
C SER A 281 2.47 -9.60 13.34
N TYR A 282 1.70 -10.12 12.38
CA TYR A 282 1.81 -9.69 10.99
C TYR A 282 1.59 -8.18 10.88
N SER A 283 2.57 -7.43 10.32
CA SER A 283 2.61 -5.97 10.39
C SER A 283 3.12 -5.32 9.09
N SER A 284 2.28 -4.48 8.49
CA SER A 284 2.66 -3.59 7.40
C SER A 284 3.43 -2.37 7.93
N GLY A 285 3.24 -1.98 9.19
CA GLY A 285 4.04 -0.95 9.84
C GLY A 285 5.52 -1.34 9.91
N ASP A 286 5.83 -2.57 10.33
CA ASP A 286 7.19 -3.12 10.38
C ASP A 286 7.84 -3.11 9.00
N ALA A 287 7.10 -3.54 7.98
CA ALA A 287 7.59 -3.56 6.61
C ALA A 287 7.86 -2.14 6.05
N ASN A 288 7.02 -1.15 6.38
CA ASN A 288 7.26 0.24 5.97
C ASN A 288 8.45 0.86 6.70
N LEU A 289 8.64 0.55 7.99
CA LEU A 289 9.82 0.97 8.74
C LEU A 289 11.10 0.33 8.18
N ALA A 290 11.09 -0.98 7.91
CA ALA A 290 12.21 -1.66 7.26
C ALA A 290 12.52 -1.09 5.88
N ALA A 291 11.49 -0.77 5.08
CA ALA A 291 11.66 -0.12 3.77
C ALA A 291 12.29 1.28 3.88
N PHE A 292 11.93 2.06 4.90
CA PHE A 292 12.54 3.37 5.17
C PHE A 292 14.03 3.24 5.53
N LEU A 293 14.38 2.31 6.43
CA LEU A 293 15.78 2.03 6.78
C LEU A 293 16.58 1.55 5.56
N TRP A 294 15.98 0.67 4.76
CA TRP A 294 16.58 0.23 3.50
C TRP A 294 16.84 1.40 2.54
N GLN A 295 15.88 2.29 2.35
CA GLN A 295 16.03 3.46 1.49
C GLN A 295 17.20 4.36 1.94
N GLY A 296 17.37 4.54 3.25
CA GLY A 296 18.51 5.27 3.81
C GLY A 296 19.88 4.65 3.50
N SER A 297 19.93 3.33 3.24
CA SER A 297 21.18 2.61 2.93
C SER A 297 21.64 2.70 1.48
N LEU A 298 20.86 3.33 0.59
CA LEU A 298 21.13 3.28 -0.85
C LEU A 298 22.36 4.09 -1.27
N GLU A 299 22.90 5.00 -0.45
CA GLU A 299 24.14 5.77 -0.75
C GLU A 299 24.19 6.41 -2.17
N GLY A 300 23.04 6.84 -2.70
CA GLY A 300 22.94 7.40 -4.06
C GLY A 300 22.71 6.37 -5.17
N GLU A 301 22.55 5.09 -4.83
CA GLU A 301 22.00 4.08 -5.73
C GLU A 301 20.53 4.41 -6.08
N PRO A 302 20.10 4.12 -7.32
CA PRO A 302 18.71 4.26 -7.69
C PRO A 302 17.85 3.29 -6.86
N TYR A 303 16.65 3.73 -6.53
CA TYR A 303 15.65 2.96 -5.77
C TYR A 303 15.28 1.62 -6.44
N TYR A 304 15.51 1.46 -7.74
CA TYR A 304 15.24 0.23 -8.49
C TYR A 304 16.48 -0.20 -9.30
N ARG A 305 16.92 -1.45 -9.13
CA ARG A 305 17.80 -2.18 -10.07
C ARG A 305 17.25 -3.56 -10.32
#